data_AF-A0A183UZA2-F1
#
_entry.id   AF-A0A183UZA2-F1
#
_cell.length_a   1.000
_cell.length_b   1.000
_cell.length_c   1.000
_cell.angle_alpha   90.00
_cell.angle_beta   90.00
_cell.angle_gamma   90.00
#
_symmetry.space_group_name_H-M   'P 1'
#
loop_
_entity.id
_entity.type
_entity.pdbx_description
1 polymer ?
#
loop_
_entity_poly.entity_id
_entity_poly.type
_entity_poly.pdbx_seq_one_letter_code
_entity_poly.pdbx_strand_id
1 'polypeptide(L)'
;MEGLLHSLASNAGSKYGELSTAASSAREMAVREGEAVAPHILRARCLTAVEIALNTKQAKFCQTATDALQAMIRDQRFEREDVTETENESCAMQVLHALNGMPTWKPQYQCRILTIIVEMMCNGSGRTAVAAVNSALQVSMKEFLKLRWWTDCELA
;
A
#
# COMPACT_ATOMS: atom_id res chain seq x y z
N MET A 1 12.45 -1.97 -2.42
CA MET A 1 11.22 -2.61 -1.86
C MET A 1 11.55 -3.87 -1.05
N GLU A 2 12.40 -4.72 -1.60
CA GLU A 2 12.87 -6.03 -1.14
C GLU A 2 13.39 -6.02 0.30
N GLY A 3 14.15 -4.99 0.69
CA GLY A 3 14.66 -4.87 2.06
C GLY A 3 13.53 -4.71 3.10
N LEU A 4 12.45 -4.01 2.74
CA LEU A 4 11.29 -3.83 3.60
C LEU A 4 10.47 -5.12 3.69
N LEU A 5 10.29 -5.82 2.57
CA LEU A 5 9.65 -7.15 2.54
C LEU A 5 10.45 -8.17 3.36
N HIS A 6 11.77 -8.17 3.26
CA HIS A 6 12.63 -9.01 4.09
C HIS A 6 12.48 -8.69 5.58
N SER A 7 12.45 -7.40 5.94
CA SER A 7 12.23 -6.96 7.31
C SER A 7 10.87 -7.42 7.84
N LEU A 8 9.80 -7.31 7.05
CA LEU A 8 8.47 -7.79 7.43
C LEU A 8 8.50 -9.31 7.67
N ALA A 9 9.04 -10.09 6.74
CA ALA A 9 9.11 -11.54 6.85
C ALA A 9 9.92 -12.01 8.07
N SER A 10 11.14 -11.49 8.22
CA SER A 10 12.05 -11.87 9.30
C SER A 10 11.50 -11.51 10.68
N ASN A 11 10.92 -10.31 10.83
CA ASN A 11 10.36 -9.87 12.11
C ASN A 11 9.00 -10.51 12.43
N ALA A 12 8.25 -10.95 11.41
CA ALA A 12 6.99 -11.66 11.59
C ALA A 12 7.21 -13.07 12.16
N GLY A 13 8.16 -13.81 11.58
CA GLY A 13 8.47 -15.19 11.98
C GLY A 13 7.23 -16.10 12.00
N SER A 14 7.21 -17.07 12.91
CA SER A 14 6.06 -17.98 13.09
C SER A 14 4.87 -17.32 13.80
N LYS A 15 5.12 -16.29 14.62
CA LYS A 15 4.08 -15.59 15.39
C LYS A 15 3.07 -14.86 14.48
N TYR A 16 3.54 -14.36 13.34
CA TYR A 16 2.72 -13.72 12.31
C TYR A 16 2.89 -14.48 10.99
N GLY A 17 2.57 -15.78 11.00
CA GLY A 17 2.83 -16.69 9.88
C GLY A 17 2.26 -16.21 8.54
N GLU A 18 1.05 -15.65 8.52
CA GLU A 18 0.45 -15.10 7.29
C GLU A 18 1.27 -13.94 6.71
N LEU A 19 1.69 -13.01 7.56
CA LEU A 19 2.55 -11.88 7.16
C LEU A 19 3.91 -12.38 6.67
N SER A 20 4.49 -13.34 7.39
CA SER A 20 5.80 -13.92 7.03
C SER A 20 5.75 -14.57 5.65
N THR A 21 4.74 -15.39 5.39
CA THR A 21 4.53 -16.07 4.11
C THR A 21 4.26 -15.07 2.99
N ALA A 22 3.36 -14.10 3.20
CA ALA A 22 3.03 -13.09 2.19
C ALA A 22 4.25 -12.24 1.82
N ALA A 23 5.01 -11.76 2.82
CA ALA A 23 6.18 -10.93 2.59
C ALA A 23 7.34 -11.72 1.95
N SER A 24 7.54 -12.99 2.33
CA SER A 24 8.55 -13.86 1.73
C SER A 24 8.23 -14.15 0.26
N SER A 25 6.97 -14.51 -0.03
CA SER A 25 6.52 -14.78 -1.40
C SER A 25 6.65 -13.55 -2.30
N ALA A 26 6.25 -12.36 -1.82
CA ALA A 26 6.42 -11.11 -2.56
C ALA A 26 7.90 -10.79 -2.82
N ARG A 27 8.77 -11.02 -1.83
CA ARG A 27 10.22 -10.80 -1.96
C ARG A 27 10.86 -11.75 -2.96
N GLU A 28 10.54 -13.03 -2.89
CA GLU A 28 11.04 -14.04 -3.84
C GLU A 28 10.70 -13.62 -5.26
N MET A 29 9.44 -13.22 -5.50
CA MET A 29 9.01 -12.73 -6.81
C MET A 29 9.76 -11.47 -7.27
N ALA A 30 10.04 -10.54 -6.35
CA ALA A 30 10.79 -9.30 -6.66
C ALA A 30 12.26 -9.54 -7.01
N VAL A 31 12.86 -10.62 -6.51
CA VAL A 31 14.29 -10.96 -6.69
C VAL A 31 14.52 -11.94 -7.84
N ARG A 32 13.48 -12.58 -8.38
CA ARG A 32 13.61 -13.51 -9.52
C ARG A 32 14.20 -12.77 -10.74
N GLU A 33 15.46 -13.05 -11.03
CA GLU A 33 16.12 -12.61 -12.26
C GLU A 33 15.76 -13.58 -13.40
N GLY A 34 15.26 -13.05 -14.54
CA GLY A 34 15.09 -13.81 -15.79
C GLY A 34 13.64 -14.05 -16.26
N GLU A 35 12.65 -13.97 -15.37
CA GLU A 35 11.23 -13.95 -15.77
C GLU A 35 10.67 -12.55 -15.50
N ALA A 36 10.28 -11.84 -16.57
CA ALA A 36 9.63 -10.55 -16.44
C ALA A 36 8.21 -10.74 -15.87
N VAL A 37 8.10 -10.75 -14.54
CA VAL A 37 6.80 -10.73 -13.86
C VAL A 37 6.11 -9.40 -14.22
N ALA A 38 4.86 -9.46 -14.65
CA ALA A 38 4.10 -8.26 -14.96
C ALA A 38 4.02 -7.34 -13.72
N PRO A 39 4.29 -6.03 -13.84
CA PRO A 39 4.34 -5.10 -12.71
C PRO A 39 3.12 -5.15 -11.79
N HIS A 40 1.92 -5.27 -12.37
CA HIS A 40 0.67 -5.32 -11.61
C HIS A 40 0.55 -6.57 -10.72
N ILE A 41 1.12 -7.70 -11.12
CA ILE A 41 1.14 -8.94 -10.33
C ILE A 41 2.09 -8.77 -9.14
N LEU A 42 3.29 -8.22 -9.38
CA LEU A 42 4.25 -7.99 -8.30
C LEU A 42 3.72 -6.97 -7.29
N ARG A 43 3.09 -5.88 -7.76
CA ARG A 43 2.40 -4.90 -6.91
C ARG A 43 1.34 -5.55 -6.04
N ALA A 44 0.46 -6.38 -6.61
CA ALA A 44 -0.58 -7.08 -5.86
C ALA A 44 0.01 -7.92 -4.72
N ARG A 45 1.05 -8.71 -4.98
CA ARG A 45 1.73 -9.52 -3.96
C ARG A 45 2.34 -8.66 -2.85
N CYS A 46 2.98 -7.57 -3.22
CA CYS A 46 3.55 -6.63 -2.26
C CYS A 46 2.46 -5.97 -1.41
N LEU A 47 1.35 -5.54 -2.02
CA LEU A 47 0.24 -4.89 -1.34
C LEU A 47 -0.45 -5.84 -0.36
N THR A 48 -0.62 -7.11 -0.69
CA THR A 48 -1.14 -8.11 0.27
C THR A 48 -0.29 -8.16 1.55
N ALA A 49 1.04 -8.18 1.43
CA ALA A 49 1.92 -8.18 2.60
C ALA A 49 1.81 -6.88 3.42
N VAL A 50 1.68 -5.73 2.73
CA VAL A 50 1.49 -4.42 3.34
C VAL A 50 0.15 -4.34 4.10
N GLU A 51 -0.95 -4.81 3.51
CA GLU A 51 -2.28 -4.82 4.12
C GLU A 51 -2.28 -5.64 5.41
N ILE A 52 -1.73 -6.86 5.36
CA ILE A 52 -1.62 -7.71 6.55
C ILE A 52 -0.82 -6.99 7.64
N ALA A 53 0.32 -6.39 7.28
CA ALA A 53 1.18 -5.67 8.23
C ALA A 53 0.48 -4.45 8.85
N LEU A 54 -0.24 -3.65 8.05
CA LEU A 54 -1.00 -2.48 8.50
C LEU A 54 -2.20 -2.87 9.37
N ASN A 55 -2.75 -4.09 9.23
CA ASN A 55 -3.82 -4.59 10.08
C ASN A 55 -3.33 -5.17 11.43
N THR A 56 -2.03 -5.39 11.60
CA THR A 56 -1.49 -5.87 12.88
C THR A 56 -1.59 -4.81 13.98
N LYS A 57 -1.58 -5.20 15.26
CA LYS A 57 -1.44 -4.26 16.39
C LYS A 57 0.01 -3.80 16.64
N GLN A 58 0.98 -4.34 15.89
CA GLN A 58 2.40 -4.08 16.13
C GLN A 58 2.85 -2.83 15.39
N ALA A 59 3.27 -1.81 16.13
CA ALA A 59 3.72 -0.54 15.56
C ALA A 59 4.88 -0.74 14.57
N LYS A 60 5.83 -1.63 14.88
CA LYS A 60 6.98 -1.94 14.01
C LYS A 60 6.56 -2.40 12.61
N PHE A 61 5.55 -3.27 12.51
CA PHE A 61 5.06 -3.75 11.21
C PHE A 61 4.30 -2.67 10.47
N CYS A 62 3.45 -1.92 11.17
CA CYS A 62 2.69 -0.84 10.55
C CYS A 62 3.64 0.22 9.97
N GLN A 63 4.67 0.62 10.72
CA GLN A 63 5.72 1.54 10.27
C GLN A 63 6.42 1.01 9.02
N THR A 64 6.91 -0.23 9.07
CA THR A 64 7.61 -0.87 7.93
C THR A 64 6.70 -0.99 6.70
N ALA A 65 5.41 -1.24 6.90
CA ALA A 65 4.44 -1.33 5.81
C ALA A 65 4.13 0.04 5.19
N THR A 66 4.04 1.10 5.98
CA THR A 66 3.93 2.47 5.47
C THR A 66 5.20 2.88 4.71
N ASP A 67 6.39 2.50 5.19
CA ASP A 67 7.65 2.66 4.46
C ASP A 67 7.62 1.90 3.12
N ALA A 68 7.04 0.70 3.10
CA ALA A 68 6.92 -0.13 1.90
C ALA A 68 5.94 0.47 0.88
N LEU A 69 4.82 1.05 1.32
CA LEU A 69 3.91 1.81 0.43
C LEU A 69 4.63 2.99 -0.23
N GLN A 70 5.37 3.77 0.56
CA GLN A 70 6.13 4.90 0.03
C GLN A 70 7.20 4.43 -0.97
N ALA A 71 7.92 3.36 -0.65
CA ALA A 71 8.92 2.79 -1.54
C ALA A 71 8.29 2.26 -2.83
N MET A 72 7.09 1.68 -2.75
CA MET A 72 6.36 1.16 -3.90
C MET A 72 6.00 2.26 -4.90
N ILE A 73 5.42 3.36 -4.46
CA ILE A 73 5.03 4.45 -5.37
C ILE A 73 6.22 5.20 -5.99
N ARG A 74 7.43 4.97 -5.49
CA ARG A 74 8.69 5.55 -5.99
C ARG A 74 9.55 4.56 -6.77
N ASP A 75 9.17 3.29 -6.82
CA ASP A 75 9.93 2.27 -7.53
C ASP A 75 9.51 2.29 -9.00
N GLN A 76 10.44 2.63 -9.89
CA GLN A 76 10.18 2.74 -11.33
C GLN A 76 9.63 1.44 -11.94
N ARG A 77 9.93 0.27 -11.35
CA ARG A 77 9.35 -1.00 -11.82
C ARG A 77 7.84 -1.05 -11.64
N PHE A 78 7.31 -0.32 -10.66
CA PHE A 78 5.90 -0.22 -10.34
C PHE A 78 5.19 0.96 -11.02
N GLU A 79 5.94 1.90 -11.60
CA GLU A 79 5.38 2.96 -12.46
C GLU A 79 5.04 2.46 -13.87
N ARG A 80 5.56 1.29 -14.27
CA ARG A 80 5.31 0.68 -15.58
C ARG A 80 3.84 0.28 -15.74
N GLU A 81 3.14 1.01 -16.58
CA GLU A 81 1.75 0.75 -16.99
C GLU A 81 1.66 0.19 -18.42
N ASP A 82 2.79 -0.01 -19.10
CA ASP A 82 2.87 -0.57 -20.47
C ASP A 82 2.35 -2.01 -20.58
N VAL A 83 2.10 -2.66 -19.44
CA VAL A 83 1.66 -4.05 -19.31
C VAL A 83 0.37 -4.19 -18.50
N THR A 84 -0.36 -3.09 -18.24
CA THR A 84 -1.68 -3.14 -17.60
C THR A 84 -2.77 -3.25 -18.67
N GLU A 85 -3.62 -4.26 -18.55
CA GLU A 85 -4.73 -4.53 -19.45
C GLU A 85 -5.97 -3.70 -19.09
N THR A 86 -6.08 -3.26 -17.83
CA THR A 86 -7.22 -2.47 -17.33
C THR A 86 -6.78 -1.31 -16.42
N GLU A 87 -7.62 -0.28 -16.29
CA GLU A 87 -7.36 0.85 -15.37
C GLU A 87 -7.21 0.40 -13.91
N ASN A 88 -7.92 -0.67 -13.51
CA ASN A 88 -7.85 -1.25 -12.16
C ASN A 88 -6.47 -1.83 -11.83
N GLU A 89 -5.69 -2.16 -12.85
CA GLU A 89 -4.35 -2.69 -12.67
C GLU A 89 -3.31 -1.58 -12.52
N SER A 90 -3.64 -0.31 -12.75
CA SER A 90 -2.72 0.82 -12.52
C SER A 90 -2.17 0.85 -11.09
N CYS A 91 -0.97 1.43 -10.91
CA CYS A 91 -0.34 1.52 -9.59
C CYS A 91 -1.26 2.21 -8.58
N ALA A 92 -1.82 3.34 -9.03
CA ALA A 92 -2.74 4.15 -8.26
C ALA A 92 -3.96 3.35 -7.81
N MET A 93 -4.65 2.67 -8.72
CA MET A 93 -5.86 1.93 -8.39
C MET A 93 -5.57 0.75 -7.46
N GLN A 94 -4.47 0.00 -7.66
CA GLN A 94 -4.12 -1.12 -6.78
C GLN A 94 -3.82 -0.63 -5.35
N VAL A 95 -3.04 0.45 -5.20
CA VAL A 95 -2.75 1.05 -3.89
C VAL A 95 -4.03 1.56 -3.22
N LEU A 96 -4.88 2.29 -3.96
CA LEU A 96 -6.12 2.84 -3.43
C LEU A 96 -7.11 1.75 -3.03
N HIS A 97 -7.20 0.66 -3.81
CA HIS A 97 -8.03 -0.49 -3.47
C HIS A 97 -7.57 -1.14 -2.16
N ALA A 98 -6.25 -1.36 -2.02
CA ALA A 98 -5.68 -1.92 -0.81
C ALA A 98 -5.96 -1.05 0.43
N LEU A 99 -5.78 0.26 0.29
CA LEU A 99 -6.04 1.21 1.36
C LEU A 99 -7.53 1.32 1.72
N ASN A 100 -8.43 1.21 0.74
CA ASN A 100 -9.88 1.23 0.96
C ASN A 100 -10.39 -0.04 1.67
N GLY A 101 -9.74 -1.19 1.41
CA GLY A 101 -10.03 -2.47 2.04
C GLY A 101 -9.70 -2.52 3.53
N MET A 102 -8.88 -1.58 4.04
CA MET A 102 -8.56 -1.52 5.46
C MET A 102 -9.76 -1.01 6.28
N PRO A 103 -10.10 -1.67 7.41
CA PRO A 103 -11.27 -1.29 8.21
C PRO A 103 -11.11 0.10 8.85
N THR A 104 -9.92 0.44 9.35
CA THR A 104 -9.60 1.76 9.91
C THR A 104 -8.11 2.01 9.83
N TRP A 105 -7.70 3.20 9.39
CA TRP A 105 -6.30 3.58 9.41
C TRP A 105 -5.90 4.01 10.82
N LYS A 106 -4.76 3.54 11.31
CA LYS A 106 -4.28 3.93 12.63
C LYS A 106 -3.93 5.43 12.64
N PRO A 107 -4.35 6.22 13.64
CA PRO A 107 -4.16 7.68 13.67
C PRO A 107 -2.73 8.13 13.38
N GLN A 108 -1.75 7.45 13.99
CA GLN A 108 -0.32 7.76 13.83
C GLN A 108 0.24 7.58 12.41
N TYR A 109 -0.45 6.85 11.52
CA TYR A 109 -0.04 6.64 10.13
C TYR A 109 -0.94 7.35 9.11
N GLN A 110 -2.11 7.85 9.52
CA GLN A 110 -3.11 8.47 8.61
C GLN A 110 -2.52 9.62 7.79
N CYS A 111 -1.89 10.60 8.44
CA CYS A 111 -1.29 11.75 7.75
C CYS A 111 -0.25 11.29 6.72
N ARG A 112 0.52 10.25 7.06
CA ARG A 112 1.56 9.72 6.19
C ARG A 112 0.96 8.97 4.99
N ILE A 113 -0.07 8.15 5.20
CA ILE A 113 -0.80 7.47 4.12
C ILE A 113 -1.46 8.49 3.18
N LEU A 114 -2.07 9.55 3.72
CA LEU A 114 -2.63 10.64 2.91
C LEU A 114 -1.55 11.34 2.08
N THR A 115 -0.37 11.58 2.66
CA THR A 115 0.77 12.18 1.94
C THR A 115 1.22 11.28 0.78
N ILE A 116 1.29 9.96 1.00
CA ILE A 116 1.59 8.97 -0.05
C ILE A 116 0.56 9.04 -1.17
N ILE A 117 -0.74 9.13 -0.85
CA ILE A 117 -1.79 9.25 -1.86
C ILE A 117 -1.61 10.52 -2.68
N VAL A 118 -1.38 11.67 -2.03
CA VAL A 118 -1.17 12.95 -2.72
C VAL A 118 0.06 12.89 -3.63
N GLU A 119 1.18 12.37 -3.12
CA GLU A 119 2.41 12.18 -3.91
C GLU A 119 2.15 11.33 -5.15
N MET A 120 1.45 10.20 -4.99
CA MET A 120 1.10 9.29 -6.08
C MET A 120 0.18 9.95 -7.12
N MET A 121 -0.82 10.73 -6.69
CA MET A 121 -1.75 11.41 -7.59
C MET A 121 -1.10 12.59 -8.34
N CYS A 122 -0.13 13.25 -7.70
CA CYS A 122 0.56 14.41 -8.22
C CYS A 122 1.93 14.08 -8.84
N ASN A 123 2.28 12.80 -8.98
CA ASN A 123 3.53 12.39 -9.60
C ASN A 123 3.52 12.78 -11.08
N GLY A 124 4.51 13.57 -11.50
CA GLY A 124 4.58 14.14 -12.85
C GLY A 124 4.98 13.15 -13.95
N SER A 125 5.19 11.88 -13.61
CA SER A 125 5.66 10.83 -14.51
C SER A 125 4.57 10.18 -15.37
N GLY A 126 3.28 10.41 -15.10
CA GLY A 126 2.18 9.73 -15.79
C GLY A 126 0.88 10.53 -15.89
N ARG A 127 -0.07 10.01 -16.69
CA ARG A 127 -1.45 10.52 -16.75
C ARG A 127 -2.28 9.80 -15.70
N THR A 128 -2.64 10.48 -14.62
CA THR A 128 -3.55 9.93 -13.62
C THR A 128 -4.97 9.84 -14.18
N ALA A 129 -5.54 8.64 -14.22
CA ALA A 129 -6.93 8.43 -14.66
C ALA A 129 -7.91 9.14 -13.72
N VAL A 130 -9.00 9.69 -14.27
CA VAL A 130 -10.06 10.34 -13.47
C VAL A 130 -10.67 9.37 -12.44
N ALA A 131 -10.77 8.08 -12.79
CA ALA A 131 -11.21 7.04 -11.86
C ALA A 131 -10.31 6.93 -10.63
N ALA A 132 -8.98 7.01 -10.81
CA ALA A 132 -8.02 6.98 -9.71
C ALA A 132 -8.13 8.23 -8.83
N VAL A 133 -8.31 9.41 -9.42
CA VAL A 133 -8.54 10.66 -8.66
C VAL A 133 -9.83 10.55 -7.82
N ASN A 134 -10.92 10.07 -8.40
CA ASN A 134 -12.17 9.87 -7.68
C ASN A 134 -12.04 8.87 -6.54
N SER A 135 -11.34 7.75 -6.77
CA SER A 135 -11.07 6.75 -5.74
C SER A 135 -10.21 7.32 -4.60
N ALA A 136 -9.17 8.10 -4.93
CA ALA A 136 -8.32 8.78 -3.94
C ALA A 136 -9.12 9.76 -3.06
N LEU A 137 -10.00 10.54 -3.67
CA LEU A 137 -10.90 11.44 -2.94
C LEU A 137 -11.83 10.66 -2.01
N GLN A 138 -12.48 9.61 -2.51
CA GLN A 138 -13.39 8.79 -1.71
C GLN A 138 -12.69 8.17 -0.49
N VAL A 139 -11.51 7.58 -0.69
CA VAL A 139 -10.71 6.97 0.38
C VAL A 139 -10.27 8.02 1.40
N SER A 140 -9.76 9.17 0.93
CA SER A 140 -9.29 10.25 1.80
C SER A 140 -10.43 10.88 2.62
N MET A 141 -11.58 11.12 1.98
CA MET A 141 -12.76 11.68 2.66
C MET A 141 -13.35 10.70 3.67
N LYS A 142 -13.41 9.40 3.36
CA LYS A 142 -13.87 8.35 4.28
C LYS A 142 -13.05 8.37 5.57
N GLU A 143 -11.73 8.44 5.46
CA GLU A 143 -10.85 8.45 6.64
C GLU A 143 -10.87 9.79 7.38
N PHE A 144 -10.95 10.91 6.66
CA PHE A 144 -11.10 12.23 7.27
C PHE A 144 -12.41 12.36 8.06
N LEU A 145 -13.52 11.88 7.52
CA LEU A 145 -14.80 11.93 8.21
C LEU A 145 -14.77 11.11 9.49
N LYS A 146 -14.17 9.90 9.48
CA LYS A 146 -14.00 9.08 10.70
C LYS A 146 -13.29 9.83 11.82
N LEU A 147 -12.29 10.67 11.50
CA LEU A 147 -11.61 11.52 12.48
C LEU A 147 -12.54 12.56 13.09
N ARG A 148 -13.39 13.20 12.27
CA ARG A 148 -14.33 14.22 12.72
C ARG A 148 -15.37 13.65 13.70
N TRP A 149 -15.94 12.48 13.38
CA TRP A 149 -16.86 11.79 14.30
C TRP A 149 -16.18 11.43 15.63
N TRP A 150 -14.89 11.09 15.61
CA TRP A 150 -14.13 10.80 16.83
C TRP A 150 -13.95 12.04 17.71
N THR A 151 -13.58 13.18 17.13
CA THR A 151 -13.42 14.45 17.87
C THR A 151 -14.75 14.97 18.43
N ASP A 152 -15.85 14.78 17.70
CA ASP A 152 -17.18 15.22 18.16
C ASP A 152 -17.71 14.33 19.32
N CYS A 153 -17.28 13.07 19.40
CA CYS A 153 -17.64 12.15 20.49
C CYS A 153 -16.79 12.33 21.77
N GLU A 154 -15.55 12.82 21.70
CA GLU A 154 -14.74 13.10 22.90
C GLU A 154 -15.14 14.41 23.61
N LEU A 155 -15.87 15.27 22.92
CA LEU A 155 -16.33 16.58 23.42
C LEU A 155 -17.77 16.57 23.97
N ALA A 156 -18.44 15.41 24.00
CA ALA A 156 -19.80 15.21 24.50
C ALA A 156 -19.80 14.34 25.77
#